data_AF-A0AAW0L0L9-F1
#
_entry.id   AF-A0AAW0L0L9-F1
#
_cell.length_a   1.000
_cell.length_b   1.000
_cell.length_c   1.000
_cell.angle_alpha   90.00
_cell.angle_beta   90.00
_cell.angle_gamma   90.00
#
_symmetry.space_group_name_H-M   'P 1'
#
loop_
_entity.id
_entity.type
_entity.pdbx_description
1 polymer ?
#
loop_
_entity_poly.entity_id
_entity_poly.type
_entity_poly.pdbx_seq_one_letter_code
_entity_poly.pdbx_strand_id
1 'polypeptide(L)'
;MDNIMGKLRSLDAYPKINEDFYSRTLSGGLITLVSSIVMLLLFFSELRLYLHAVTDTTLVVDTSRGETLRINFDVTFPALPCSILSLDAMDISGEQHLDVKHDIIKKRLDTHGDVIEERQDGIGSPKIEKPLQKHGGRLEHNETYCGSCYGAETSDEECCNNCEDVREAYRKKGWALSNPDVIDQCKREGFLQRIKDEEGEGCNIYGFIEVNKVAGNFHFAPGKSFHQSGVHVHDLLAFQKDSFNVSHKITRLSFGDYFPGVVNPLDNVKWTQQTPSGMYQYFIKVVPTVYTDVSGHTIQSNQFSVTEHFRNAEIGHLQSLPGVFFFYDLSPIKVTYKEEHTSFLHFLTNVCAIIGGVFTVSGILDSFIYHGQRAIKKKMELGKFS
;
A
#
# COMPACT_ATOMS: atom_id res chain seq x y z
N MET A 1 -12.97 -66.17 13.25
CA MET A 1 -11.97 -65.25 12.64
C MET A 1 -10.94 -65.99 11.79
N ASP A 2 -10.64 -67.25 12.08
CA ASP A 2 -9.61 -68.04 11.37
C ASP A 2 -9.89 -68.27 9.88
N ASN A 3 -11.16 -68.36 9.49
CA ASN A 3 -11.56 -68.58 8.08
C ASN A 3 -11.36 -67.33 7.20
N ILE A 4 -11.39 -66.13 7.81
CA ILE A 4 -11.08 -64.86 7.14
C ILE A 4 -9.56 -64.68 7.07
N MET A 5 -8.85 -65.00 8.16
CA MET A 5 -7.38 -64.95 8.24
C MET A 5 -6.71 -65.90 7.21
N GLY A 6 -7.27 -67.09 7.01
CA GLY A 6 -6.81 -68.04 5.99
C GLY A 6 -7.02 -67.55 4.56
N LYS A 7 -8.16 -66.88 4.26
CA LYS A 7 -8.42 -66.26 2.95
C LYS A 7 -7.55 -65.02 2.69
N LEU A 8 -7.22 -64.26 3.74
CA LEU A 8 -6.22 -63.18 3.65
C LEU A 8 -4.83 -63.72 3.30
N ARG A 9 -4.48 -64.91 3.78
CA ARG A 9 -3.19 -65.55 3.46
C ARG A 9 -3.06 -65.94 1.99
N SER A 10 -4.16 -66.27 1.31
CA SER A 10 -4.16 -66.49 -0.15
C SER A 10 -4.04 -65.21 -0.98
N LEU A 11 -4.18 -64.03 -0.36
CA LEU A 11 -3.94 -62.74 -1.01
C LEU A 11 -2.49 -62.24 -0.83
N ASP A 12 -1.60 -63.03 -0.20
CA ASP A 12 -0.17 -62.72 -0.10
C ASP A 12 0.50 -62.87 -1.47
N ALA A 13 0.57 -61.76 -2.20
CA ALA A 13 1.17 -61.68 -3.53
C ALA A 13 2.71 -61.69 -3.52
N TYR A 14 3.35 -61.66 -2.34
CA TYR A 14 4.79 -61.51 -2.21
C TYR A 14 5.49 -62.85 -1.91
N PRO A 15 6.23 -63.42 -2.88
CA PRO A 15 6.95 -64.67 -2.68
C PRO A 15 8.00 -64.53 -1.57
N LYS A 16 8.07 -65.52 -0.67
CA LYS A 16 9.06 -65.54 0.40
C LYS A 16 10.38 -66.05 -0.17
N ILE A 17 11.35 -65.15 -0.30
CA ILE A 17 12.68 -65.45 -0.82
C ILE A 17 13.53 -65.99 0.33
N ASN A 18 14.16 -67.15 0.17
CA ASN A 18 15.07 -67.70 1.19
C ASN A 18 16.31 -66.80 1.34
N GLU A 19 16.80 -66.64 2.57
CA GLU A 19 17.94 -65.74 2.85
C GLU A 19 19.23 -66.16 2.13
N ASP A 20 19.36 -67.42 1.73
CA ASP A 20 20.53 -67.98 1.03
C ASP A 20 20.79 -67.35 -0.35
N PHE A 21 19.83 -66.60 -0.91
CA PHE A 21 19.97 -65.90 -2.20
C PHE A 21 20.54 -64.48 -2.08
N TYR A 22 20.77 -63.96 -0.86
CA TYR A 22 21.34 -62.63 -0.67
C TYR A 22 22.87 -62.66 -0.58
N SER A 23 23.55 -62.10 -1.59
CA SER A 23 25.00 -61.85 -1.51
C SER A 23 25.27 -60.41 -1.04
N ARG A 24 25.85 -60.25 0.15
CA ARG A 24 26.25 -58.93 0.68
C ARG A 24 27.56 -58.48 0.02
N THR A 25 27.54 -57.32 -0.64
CA THR A 25 28.72 -56.72 -1.29
C THR A 25 29.10 -55.40 -0.60
N LEU A 26 30.38 -55.04 -0.61
CA LEU A 26 30.86 -53.74 -0.09
C LEU A 26 30.28 -52.57 -0.90
N SER A 27 30.12 -52.73 -2.22
CA SER A 27 29.49 -51.74 -3.10
C SER A 27 28.01 -51.55 -2.76
N GLY A 28 27.26 -52.63 -2.53
CA GLY A 28 25.86 -52.58 -2.16
C GLY A 28 25.63 -51.91 -0.80
N GLY A 29 26.55 -52.11 0.16
CA GLY A 29 26.54 -51.39 1.44
C GLY A 29 26.73 -49.88 1.28
N LEU A 30 27.68 -49.46 0.44
CA LEU A 30 27.91 -48.04 0.16
C LEU A 30 26.71 -47.39 -0.56
N ILE A 31 26.16 -48.06 -1.57
CA ILE A 31 24.97 -47.59 -2.29
C ILE A 31 23.80 -47.44 -1.31
N THR A 32 23.57 -48.43 -0.45
CA THR A 32 22.50 -48.37 0.56
C THR A 32 22.69 -47.17 1.49
N LEU A 33 23.91 -46.90 1.98
CA LEU A 33 24.18 -45.75 2.85
C LEU A 33 23.86 -44.43 2.14
N VAL A 34 24.36 -44.26 0.91
CA VAL A 34 24.13 -43.04 0.10
C VAL A 34 22.63 -42.88 -0.18
N SER A 35 21.96 -43.95 -0.58
CA SER A 35 20.53 -43.95 -0.88
C SER A 35 19.68 -43.65 0.37
N SER A 36 20.04 -44.15 1.54
CA SER A 36 19.38 -43.79 2.80
C SER A 36 19.54 -42.31 3.14
N ILE A 37 20.72 -41.73 2.92
CA ILE A 37 20.96 -40.29 3.12
C ILE A 37 20.08 -39.47 2.15
N VAL A 38 20.04 -39.84 0.87
CA VAL A 38 19.21 -39.17 -0.14
C VAL A 38 17.72 -39.28 0.21
N MET A 39 17.24 -40.47 0.61
CA MET A 39 15.85 -40.66 1.05
C MET A 39 15.51 -39.75 2.24
N LEU A 40 16.38 -39.65 3.24
CA LEU A 40 16.18 -38.77 4.40
C LEU A 40 16.11 -37.30 3.98
N LEU A 41 17.02 -36.84 3.12
CA LEU A 41 17.02 -35.46 2.65
C LEU A 41 15.73 -35.12 1.87
N LEU A 42 15.31 -36.00 0.96
CA LEU A 42 14.07 -35.80 0.20
C LEU A 42 12.83 -35.85 1.12
N PHE A 43 12.82 -36.74 2.11
CA PHE A 43 11.74 -36.80 3.10
C PHE A 43 11.64 -35.50 3.90
N PHE A 44 12.76 -34.98 4.41
CA PHE A 44 12.75 -33.70 5.14
C PHE A 44 12.35 -32.52 4.24
N SER A 45 12.71 -32.56 2.95
CA SER A 45 12.25 -31.57 1.97
C SER A 45 10.73 -31.60 1.78
N GLU A 46 10.15 -32.79 1.56
CA GLU A 46 8.69 -32.95 1.46
C GLU A 46 7.97 -32.61 2.76
N LEU A 47 8.53 -32.98 3.91
CA LEU A 47 7.97 -32.63 5.21
C LEU A 47 7.95 -31.11 5.40
N ARG A 48 9.01 -30.41 4.98
CA ARG A 48 9.04 -28.94 5.03
C ARG A 48 7.97 -28.32 4.13
N LEU A 49 7.81 -28.82 2.90
CA LEU A 49 6.78 -28.37 1.97
C LEU A 49 5.37 -28.65 2.49
N TYR A 50 5.16 -29.78 3.15
CA TYR A 50 3.87 -30.10 3.79
C TYR A 50 3.54 -29.14 4.94
N LEU A 51 4.55 -28.78 5.74
CA LEU A 51 4.39 -27.88 6.88
C LEU A 51 4.24 -26.39 6.51
N HIS A 52 4.71 -25.96 5.33
CA HIS A 52 4.58 -24.57 4.89
C HIS A 52 3.40 -24.42 3.93
N ALA A 53 2.65 -23.34 4.06
CA ALA A 53 1.62 -22.99 3.10
C ALA A 53 2.26 -22.52 1.78
N VAL A 54 1.62 -22.85 0.67
CA VAL A 54 1.99 -22.37 -0.67
C VAL A 54 0.93 -21.38 -1.13
N THR A 55 1.36 -20.27 -1.74
CA THR A 55 0.45 -19.25 -2.25
C THR A 55 0.20 -19.47 -3.73
N ASP A 56 -1.05 -19.80 -4.08
CA ASP A 56 -1.51 -19.87 -5.46
C ASP A 56 -1.99 -18.50 -5.93
N THR A 57 -1.51 -18.07 -7.10
CA THR A 57 -1.85 -16.77 -7.70
C THR A 57 -2.73 -16.97 -8.92
N THR A 58 -3.89 -16.34 -8.94
CA THR A 58 -4.81 -16.39 -10.09
C THR A 58 -5.21 -14.98 -10.53
N LEU A 59 -5.42 -14.80 -11.84
CA LEU A 59 -5.84 -13.53 -12.42
C LEU A 59 -7.28 -13.67 -12.92
N VAL A 60 -8.14 -12.77 -12.47
CA VAL A 60 -9.57 -12.76 -12.78
C VAL A 60 -9.98 -11.35 -13.21
N VAL A 61 -11.05 -11.21 -13.99
CA VAL A 61 -11.62 -9.90 -14.32
C VAL A 61 -12.29 -9.32 -13.07
N ASP A 62 -12.07 -8.03 -12.79
CA ASP A 62 -12.80 -7.35 -11.73
C ASP A 62 -14.23 -7.02 -12.18
N THR A 63 -15.22 -7.61 -11.51
CA THR A 63 -16.65 -7.37 -11.76
C THR A 63 -17.30 -6.52 -10.68
N SER A 64 -16.53 -6.04 -9.70
CA SER A 64 -17.05 -5.16 -8.64
C SER A 64 -17.50 -3.82 -9.20
N ARG A 65 -18.58 -3.26 -8.64
CA ARG A 65 -19.13 -1.94 -9.01
C ARG A 65 -19.64 -1.24 -7.76
N GLY A 66 -19.39 0.07 -7.67
CA GLY A 66 -19.91 0.91 -6.58
C GLY A 66 -19.22 0.67 -5.23
N GLU A 67 -18.01 0.12 -5.23
CA GLU A 67 -17.18 0.01 -4.02
C GLU A 67 -16.46 1.35 -3.75
N THR A 68 -16.07 1.55 -2.51
CA THR A 68 -15.16 2.64 -2.11
C THR A 68 -13.71 2.14 -2.08
N LEU A 69 -12.78 3.07 -2.27
CA LEU A 69 -11.35 2.84 -2.23
C LEU A 69 -10.77 3.70 -1.11
N ARG A 70 -10.19 3.04 -0.11
CA ARG A 70 -9.47 3.71 0.97
C ARG A 70 -8.02 3.97 0.55
N ILE A 71 -7.59 5.21 0.56
CA ILE A 71 -6.21 5.62 0.26
C ILE A 71 -5.58 6.08 1.56
N ASN A 72 -4.56 5.36 2.02
CA ASN A 72 -3.80 5.72 3.21
C ASN A 72 -2.49 6.37 2.79
N PHE A 73 -2.14 7.49 3.41
CA PHE A 73 -0.93 8.23 3.10
C PHE A 73 -0.25 8.75 4.36
N ASP A 74 1.07 8.86 4.29
CA ASP A 74 1.94 9.54 5.23
C ASP A 74 3.02 10.24 4.40
N VAL A 75 2.87 11.54 4.22
CA VAL A 75 3.71 12.36 3.34
C VAL A 75 4.24 13.55 4.11
N THR A 76 5.54 13.79 3.97
CA THR A 76 6.25 14.87 4.63
C THR A 76 6.73 15.90 3.62
N PHE A 77 6.38 17.16 3.83
CA PHE A 77 6.80 18.32 3.06
C PHE A 77 7.72 19.20 3.90
N PRO A 78 9.06 19.10 3.77
CA PRO A 78 10.00 19.84 4.62
C PRO A 78 9.99 21.36 4.44
N ALA A 79 9.41 21.88 3.34
CA ALA A 79 9.45 23.30 3.00
C ALA A 79 8.05 23.89 2.74
N LEU A 80 6.98 23.20 3.18
CA LEU A 80 5.61 23.68 3.11
C LEU A 80 4.98 23.71 4.51
N PRO A 81 4.51 24.88 4.97
CA PRO A 81 3.78 25.03 6.22
C PRO A 81 2.46 24.24 6.25
N CYS A 82 2.10 23.70 7.42
CA CYS A 82 0.85 22.96 7.59
C CYS A 82 -0.40 23.83 7.40
N SER A 83 -0.34 25.13 7.75
CA SER A 83 -1.48 26.05 7.64
C SER A 83 -1.91 26.33 6.20
N ILE A 84 -1.01 26.12 5.22
CA ILE A 84 -1.30 26.36 3.80
C ILE A 84 -1.44 25.06 2.99
N LEU A 85 -0.98 23.92 3.52
CA LEU A 85 -1.07 22.64 2.84
C LEU A 85 -2.51 22.14 2.81
N SER A 86 -3.08 21.96 1.63
CA SER A 86 -4.38 21.33 1.41
C SER A 86 -4.23 19.96 0.74
N LEU A 87 -5.18 19.08 1.02
CA LEU A 87 -5.37 17.81 0.31
C LEU A 87 -6.74 17.85 -0.36
N ASP A 88 -6.77 17.67 -1.67
CA ASP A 88 -8.00 17.51 -2.43
C ASP A 88 -8.00 16.18 -3.16
N ALA A 89 -9.18 15.64 -3.42
CA ALA A 89 -9.40 14.53 -4.33
C ALA A 89 -10.53 14.85 -5.31
N MET A 90 -10.37 14.40 -6.55
CA MET A 90 -11.35 14.54 -7.62
C MET A 90 -11.39 13.27 -8.46
N ASP A 91 -12.59 12.75 -8.68
CA ASP A 91 -12.80 11.57 -9.51
C ASP A 91 -13.30 11.92 -10.93
N ILE A 92 -13.30 10.92 -11.83
CA ILE A 92 -13.80 11.10 -13.21
C ILE A 92 -15.31 11.36 -13.29
N SER A 93 -16.07 11.09 -12.24
CA SER A 93 -17.50 11.38 -12.18
C SER A 93 -17.77 12.85 -11.86
N GLY A 94 -16.71 13.60 -11.49
CA GLY A 94 -16.78 14.98 -11.06
C GLY A 94 -17.10 15.13 -9.57
N GLU A 95 -17.13 14.04 -8.81
CA GLU A 95 -17.19 14.11 -7.35
C GLU A 95 -15.85 14.64 -6.82
N GLN A 96 -15.95 15.60 -5.91
CA GLN A 96 -14.81 16.32 -5.37
C GLN A 96 -14.86 16.29 -3.84
N HIS A 97 -13.77 15.82 -3.26
CA HIS A 97 -13.51 15.93 -1.83
C HIS A 97 -12.43 17.01 -1.65
N LEU A 98 -12.88 18.26 -1.54
CA LEU A 98 -12.00 19.41 -1.38
C LEU A 98 -11.65 19.60 0.09
N ASP A 99 -10.37 19.88 0.37
CA ASP A 99 -9.85 20.18 1.71
C ASP A 99 -10.31 19.16 2.76
N VAL A 100 -10.01 17.88 2.53
CA VAL A 100 -10.45 16.80 3.43
C VAL A 100 -9.79 16.97 4.80
N LYS A 101 -10.61 17.14 5.83
CA LYS A 101 -10.16 17.33 7.23
C LYS A 101 -10.44 16.14 8.14
N HIS A 102 -11.46 15.35 7.81
CA HIS A 102 -11.82 14.17 8.58
C HIS A 102 -10.73 13.11 8.39
N ASP A 103 -10.29 12.50 9.49
CA ASP A 103 -9.29 11.42 9.52
C ASP A 103 -7.89 11.78 8.99
N ILE A 104 -7.57 13.09 8.97
CA ILE A 104 -6.27 13.62 8.58
C ILE A 104 -5.66 14.38 9.74
N ILE A 105 -4.38 14.13 9.99
CA ILE A 105 -3.60 14.76 11.05
C ILE A 105 -2.39 15.43 10.41
N LYS A 106 -2.15 16.68 10.82
CA LYS A 106 -1.01 17.49 10.37
C LYS A 106 -0.05 17.71 11.55
N LYS A 107 1.20 17.35 11.36
CA LYS A 107 2.30 17.56 12.29
C LYS A 107 3.19 18.67 11.74
N ARG A 108 3.32 19.76 12.50
CA ARG A 108 4.27 20.84 12.19
C ARG A 108 5.68 20.35 12.47
N LEU A 109 6.58 20.59 11.52
CA LEU A 109 7.96 20.17 11.58
C LEU A 109 8.87 21.39 11.62
N ASP A 110 9.91 21.33 12.45
CA ASP A 110 10.97 22.32 12.43
C ASP A 110 11.88 22.17 11.20
N THR A 111 12.87 23.06 11.09
CA THR A 111 13.87 23.03 10.01
C THR A 111 14.74 21.76 9.99
N HIS A 112 14.81 21.01 11.10
CA HIS A 112 15.56 19.75 11.22
C HIS A 112 14.68 18.51 10.96
N GLY A 113 13.36 18.69 10.90
CA GLY A 113 12.37 17.63 10.72
C GLY A 113 11.80 17.07 12.03
N ASP A 114 12.05 17.72 13.16
CA ASP A 114 11.49 17.37 14.46
C ASP A 114 10.07 17.93 14.64
N VAL A 115 9.21 17.19 15.33
CA VAL A 115 7.80 17.56 15.51
C VAL A 115 7.68 18.66 16.57
N ILE A 116 7.12 19.81 16.17
CA ILE A 116 6.85 20.95 17.06
C ILE A 116 5.46 20.82 17.69
N GLU A 117 4.45 20.52 16.87
CA GLU A 117 3.05 20.51 17.27
C GLU A 117 2.30 19.46 16.43
N GLU A 118 1.45 18.67 17.08
CA GLU A 118 0.49 17.78 16.41
C GLU A 118 -0.91 18.36 16.57
N ARG A 119 -1.56 18.71 15.46
CA ARG A 119 -2.90 19.30 15.47
C ARG A 119 -3.82 18.52 14.56
N GLN A 120 -4.98 18.14 15.08
CA GLN A 120 -6.10 17.69 14.27
C GLN A 120 -6.77 18.95 13.68
N ASP A 121 -6.94 18.99 12.36
CA ASP A 121 -7.41 20.19 11.66
C ASP A 121 -8.83 20.54 12.17
N GLY A 122 -9.02 21.73 12.77
CA GLY A 122 -10.33 22.20 13.26
C GLY A 122 -10.46 22.60 14.74
N ILE A 123 -9.39 22.56 15.56
CA ILE A 123 -9.50 22.92 17.00
C ILE A 123 -8.77 24.23 17.33
N GLY A 124 -9.55 25.22 17.78
CA GLY A 124 -9.08 26.24 18.75
C GLY A 124 -8.99 27.67 18.23
N SER A 125 -10.12 28.35 18.08
CA SER A 125 -10.13 29.82 18.14
C SER A 125 -9.97 30.27 19.61
N PRO A 126 -9.09 31.23 19.94
CA PRO A 126 -9.08 31.82 21.27
C PRO A 126 -10.45 32.48 21.55
N LYS A 127 -11.08 32.11 22.66
CA LYS A 127 -12.31 32.75 23.14
C LYS A 127 -11.97 34.15 23.67
N ILE A 128 -12.57 35.19 23.10
CA ILE A 128 -12.47 36.56 23.59
C ILE A 128 -13.85 37.09 23.95
N GLU A 129 -13.90 37.89 25.00
CA GLU A 129 -15.09 38.56 25.50
C GLU A 129 -15.45 39.74 24.58
N LYS A 130 -16.57 39.61 23.86
CA LYS A 130 -17.27 40.65 23.06
C LYS A 130 -16.80 40.92 21.61
N PRO A 131 -16.87 39.93 20.70
CA PRO A 131 -16.63 40.12 19.27
C PRO A 131 -17.70 41.00 18.56
N LEU A 132 -17.37 41.55 17.39
CA LEU A 132 -18.24 42.37 16.55
C LEU A 132 -19.23 41.50 15.76
N GLN A 133 -20.53 41.81 15.83
CA GLN A 133 -21.59 41.01 15.21
C GLN A 133 -21.96 41.46 13.79
N LYS A 134 -22.55 40.56 12.99
CA LYS A 134 -23.06 40.80 11.62
C LYS A 134 -23.98 42.02 11.51
N HIS A 135 -24.82 42.26 12.52
CA HIS A 135 -25.80 43.36 12.54
C HIS A 135 -25.26 44.70 13.10
N GLY A 136 -23.97 44.76 13.46
CA GLY A 136 -23.36 45.90 14.14
C GLY A 136 -23.61 45.87 15.65
N GLY A 137 -22.55 46.13 16.43
CA GLY A 137 -22.58 46.01 17.90
C GLY A 137 -21.58 44.98 18.43
N ARG A 138 -21.27 45.05 19.72
CA ARG A 138 -20.40 44.07 20.43
C ARG A 138 -21.30 43.09 21.18
N LEU A 139 -20.90 41.82 21.26
CA LEU A 139 -21.66 40.76 21.96
C LEU A 139 -22.09 41.21 23.37
N GLU A 140 -23.40 41.21 23.62
CA GLU A 140 -23.97 41.40 24.95
C GLU A 140 -24.13 40.07 25.72
N HIS A 141 -24.42 40.13 27.02
CA HIS A 141 -24.24 39.01 27.95
C HIS A 141 -25.25 37.84 27.80
N ASN A 142 -25.99 37.74 26.69
CA ASN A 142 -26.95 36.67 26.40
C ASN A 142 -27.15 36.43 24.89
N GLU A 143 -26.25 36.93 24.04
CA GLU A 143 -26.35 36.78 22.58
C GLU A 143 -25.41 35.67 22.08
N THR A 144 -25.89 34.90 21.10
CA THR A 144 -25.04 33.95 20.36
C THR A 144 -24.23 34.73 19.35
N TYR A 145 -22.91 34.57 19.36
CA TYR A 145 -22.05 35.24 18.40
C TYR A 145 -22.38 34.81 16.96
N CYS A 146 -22.65 35.79 16.11
CA CYS A 146 -22.83 35.64 14.67
C CYS A 146 -21.91 36.62 13.93
N GLY A 147 -20.83 36.10 13.35
CA GLY A 147 -19.91 36.90 12.53
C GLY A 147 -20.42 37.13 11.10
N SER A 148 -19.96 38.22 10.47
CA SER A 148 -20.30 38.53 9.06
C SER A 148 -19.52 37.63 8.09
N CYS A 149 -20.19 37.15 7.05
CA CYS A 149 -19.57 36.47 5.92
C CYS A 149 -19.18 37.43 4.78
N TYR A 150 -19.17 38.74 5.04
CA TYR A 150 -18.75 39.78 4.08
C TYR A 150 -19.47 39.72 2.71
N GLY A 151 -20.75 39.35 2.70
CA GLY A 151 -21.57 39.26 1.49
C GLY A 151 -21.50 37.90 0.79
N ALA A 152 -20.75 36.94 1.34
CA ALA A 152 -20.69 35.57 0.84
C ALA A 152 -21.79 34.65 1.43
N GLU A 153 -22.63 35.17 2.33
CA GLU A 153 -23.78 34.44 2.87
C GLU A 153 -24.75 33.95 1.77
N THR A 154 -25.30 32.76 1.97
CA THR A 154 -26.34 32.16 1.14
C THR A 154 -27.74 32.40 1.70
N SER A 155 -27.85 32.55 3.02
CA SER A 155 -29.08 32.92 3.73
C SER A 155 -28.80 34.01 4.77
N ASP A 156 -29.84 34.75 5.16
CA ASP A 156 -29.71 35.80 6.17
C ASP A 156 -29.30 35.26 7.55
N GLU A 157 -29.58 33.98 7.81
CA GLU A 157 -29.24 33.26 9.04
C GLU A 157 -27.81 32.66 9.05
N GLU A 158 -27.10 32.66 7.92
CA GLU A 158 -25.72 32.13 7.86
C GLU A 158 -24.75 33.10 8.57
N CYS A 159 -23.98 32.53 9.51
CA CYS A 159 -23.01 33.23 10.35
C CYS A 159 -21.62 32.64 10.13
N CYS A 160 -20.63 33.50 9.86
CA CYS A 160 -19.23 33.08 9.73
C CYS A 160 -18.49 33.42 11.01
N ASN A 161 -18.32 32.42 11.87
CA ASN A 161 -17.87 32.60 13.24
C ASN A 161 -16.38 32.42 13.41
N ASN A 162 -15.65 31.91 12.44
CA ASN A 162 -14.19 31.84 12.43
C ASN A 162 -13.63 32.19 11.04
N CYS A 163 -12.31 32.38 10.93
CA CYS A 163 -11.69 32.71 9.64
C CYS A 163 -11.95 31.64 8.58
N GLU A 164 -12.00 30.37 8.99
CA GLU A 164 -12.28 29.26 8.11
C GLU A 164 -13.73 29.26 7.60
N ASP A 165 -14.71 29.66 8.41
CA ASP A 165 -16.11 29.80 7.99
C ASP A 165 -16.24 30.88 6.90
N VAL A 166 -15.54 32.00 7.04
CA VAL A 166 -15.52 33.07 6.01
C VAL A 166 -14.91 32.55 4.71
N ARG A 167 -13.77 31.84 4.81
CA ARG A 167 -13.10 31.22 3.66
C ARG A 167 -14.00 30.20 2.97
N GLU A 168 -14.73 29.40 3.74
CA GLU A 168 -15.66 28.40 3.23
C GLU A 168 -16.85 29.06 2.51
N ALA A 169 -17.40 30.14 3.06
CA ALA A 169 -18.45 30.92 2.40
C ALA A 169 -17.96 31.54 1.07
N TYR A 170 -16.74 32.10 1.07
CA TYR A 170 -16.11 32.65 -0.14
C TYR A 170 -15.88 31.56 -1.19
N ARG A 171 -15.39 30.39 -0.76
CA ARG A 171 -15.20 29.21 -1.61
C ARG A 171 -16.49 28.77 -2.27
N LYS A 172 -17.60 28.69 -1.53
CA LYS A 172 -18.93 28.35 -2.09
C LYS A 172 -19.40 29.34 -3.16
N LYS A 173 -19.02 30.63 -3.05
CA LYS A 173 -19.30 31.67 -4.05
C LYS A 173 -18.26 31.74 -5.18
N GLY A 174 -17.17 30.98 -5.09
CA GLY A 174 -16.05 31.03 -6.04
C GLY A 174 -15.20 32.31 -5.93
N TRP A 175 -15.17 32.92 -4.74
CA TRP A 175 -14.38 34.12 -4.46
C TRP A 175 -13.05 33.74 -3.81
N ALA A 176 -11.96 34.36 -4.29
CA ALA A 176 -10.64 34.26 -3.65
C ALA A 176 -10.53 35.25 -2.49
N LEU A 177 -9.78 34.88 -1.45
CA LEU A 177 -9.50 35.70 -0.28
C LEU A 177 -8.36 36.68 -0.60
N SER A 178 -8.70 37.81 -1.20
CA SER A 178 -7.70 38.79 -1.66
C SER A 178 -6.92 39.49 -0.55
N ASN A 179 -7.56 39.78 0.60
CA ASN A 179 -6.88 40.41 1.74
C ASN A 179 -7.45 39.94 3.09
N PRO A 180 -6.78 39.01 3.79
CA PRO A 180 -7.22 38.51 5.10
C PRO A 180 -7.22 39.57 6.21
N ASP A 181 -6.48 40.68 6.08
CA ASP A 181 -6.40 41.73 7.12
C ASP A 181 -7.68 42.57 7.26
N VAL A 182 -8.52 42.57 6.22
CA VAL A 182 -9.82 43.25 6.22
C VAL A 182 -10.89 42.44 6.97
N ILE A 183 -10.63 41.15 7.15
CA ILE A 183 -11.56 40.21 7.77
C ILE A 183 -11.24 40.09 9.25
N ASP A 184 -12.16 40.56 10.09
CA ASP A 184 -12.01 40.59 11.56
C ASP A 184 -11.71 39.19 12.11
N GLN A 185 -12.40 38.18 11.59
CA GLN A 185 -12.22 36.79 11.98
C GLN A 185 -10.81 36.25 11.69
N CYS A 186 -10.21 36.65 10.58
CA CYS A 186 -8.86 36.23 10.19
C CYS A 186 -7.77 37.01 10.92
N LYS A 187 -8.00 38.32 11.11
CA LYS A 187 -7.10 39.21 11.85
C LYS A 187 -7.01 38.82 13.33
N ARG A 188 -8.15 38.60 13.99
CA ARG A 188 -8.19 38.24 15.42
C ARG A 188 -7.58 36.86 15.70
N GLU A 189 -7.69 35.94 14.75
CA GLU A 189 -7.12 34.59 14.84
C GLU A 189 -5.64 34.57 14.42
N GLY A 190 -5.09 35.73 14.07
CA GLY A 190 -3.70 35.87 13.66
C GLY A 190 -3.33 34.97 12.48
N PHE A 191 -4.25 34.74 11.54
CA PHE A 191 -4.03 33.78 10.45
C PHE A 191 -2.76 34.10 9.64
N LEU A 192 -2.58 35.37 9.25
CA LEU A 192 -1.38 35.84 8.57
C LEU A 192 -0.13 35.78 9.44
N GLN A 193 -0.27 36.01 10.76
CA GLN A 193 0.86 35.92 11.68
C GLN A 193 1.32 34.47 11.81
N ARG A 194 0.39 33.52 11.93
CA ARG A 194 0.70 32.08 11.96
C ARG A 194 1.43 31.62 10.71
N ILE A 195 1.00 32.05 9.53
CA ILE A 195 1.71 31.71 8.27
C ILE A 195 3.14 32.26 8.27
N LYS A 196 3.36 33.46 8.81
CA LYS A 196 4.70 34.04 8.95
C LYS A 196 5.55 33.31 10.01
N ASP A 197 4.94 32.92 11.11
CA ASP A 197 5.62 32.19 12.19
C ASP A 197 6.02 30.78 11.73
N GLU A 198 5.23 30.16 10.84
CA GLU A 198 5.53 28.88 10.20
C GLU A 198 6.49 29.01 9.00
N GLU A 199 7.05 30.19 8.72
CA GLU A 199 7.96 30.37 7.60
C GLU A 199 9.27 29.60 7.80
N GLY A 200 9.56 28.67 6.88
CA GLY A 200 10.72 27.77 6.98
C GLY A 200 10.43 26.47 7.72
N GLU A 201 9.21 26.30 8.26
CA GLU A 201 8.74 25.03 8.78
C GLU A 201 8.29 24.07 7.67
N GLY A 202 8.22 22.79 8.03
CA GLY A 202 7.65 21.73 7.23
C GLY A 202 6.33 21.21 7.80
N CYS A 203 5.70 20.32 7.04
CA CYS A 203 4.48 19.64 7.45
C CYS A 203 4.54 18.16 7.13
N ASN A 204 4.26 17.31 8.12
CA ASN A 204 3.89 15.92 7.88
C ASN A 204 2.37 15.80 7.90
N ILE A 205 1.80 15.29 6.81
CA ILE A 205 0.37 15.02 6.66
C ILE A 205 0.17 13.52 6.55
N TYR A 206 -0.61 12.95 7.46
CA TYR A 206 -0.90 11.52 7.45
C TYR A 206 -2.37 11.27 7.80
N GLY A 207 -2.91 10.17 7.27
CA GLY A 207 -4.32 9.85 7.42
C GLY A 207 -4.80 8.95 6.31
N PHE A 208 -6.11 8.96 6.10
CA PHE A 208 -6.71 8.26 4.97
C PHE A 208 -7.87 9.07 4.39
N ILE A 209 -8.16 8.81 3.12
CA ILE A 209 -9.36 9.29 2.45
C ILE A 209 -10.12 8.10 1.87
N GLU A 210 -11.43 8.17 1.90
CA GLU A 210 -12.31 7.23 1.21
C GLU A 210 -12.88 7.91 -0.01
N VAL A 211 -12.61 7.33 -1.19
CA VAL A 211 -13.06 7.83 -2.48
C VAL A 211 -13.83 6.75 -3.21
N ASN A 212 -14.57 7.10 -4.26
CA ASN A 212 -15.16 6.10 -5.13
C ASN A 212 -14.07 5.25 -5.81
N LYS A 213 -14.32 3.94 -5.96
CA LYS A 213 -13.44 3.04 -6.71
C LYS A 213 -13.60 3.24 -8.22
N VAL A 214 -13.22 4.42 -8.69
CA VAL A 214 -13.12 4.83 -10.10
C VAL A 214 -11.78 5.54 -10.31
N ALA A 215 -11.38 5.78 -11.56
CA ALA A 215 -10.21 6.58 -11.84
C ALA A 215 -10.37 8.00 -11.26
N GLY A 216 -9.28 8.58 -10.80
CA GLY A 216 -9.32 9.89 -10.16
C GLY A 216 -7.93 10.43 -9.90
N ASN A 217 -7.88 11.50 -9.12
CA ASN A 217 -6.63 12.08 -8.64
C ASN A 217 -6.81 12.65 -7.25
N PHE A 218 -5.75 12.61 -6.46
CA PHE A 218 -5.65 13.39 -5.24
C PHE A 218 -4.34 14.15 -5.27
N HIS A 219 -4.31 15.34 -4.68
CA HIS A 219 -3.12 16.18 -4.73
C HIS A 219 -2.93 16.99 -3.45
N PHE A 220 -1.67 17.27 -3.17
CA PHE A 220 -1.24 18.17 -2.12
C PHE A 220 -0.75 19.46 -2.76
N ALA A 221 -1.34 20.58 -2.37
CA ALA A 221 -0.99 21.88 -2.92
C ALA A 221 -1.02 22.97 -1.84
N PRO A 222 -0.24 24.04 -1.99
CA PRO A 222 -0.38 25.21 -1.14
C PRO A 222 -1.67 25.96 -1.49
N GLY A 223 -2.31 26.52 -0.47
CA GLY A 223 -3.56 27.27 -0.59
C GLY A 223 -4.81 26.42 -0.47
N LYS A 224 -5.96 27.10 -0.36
CA LYS A 224 -7.27 26.44 -0.39
C LYS A 224 -7.74 26.35 -1.83
N SER A 225 -8.28 25.19 -2.17
CA SER A 225 -8.93 24.95 -3.44
C SER A 225 -10.30 25.60 -3.49
N PHE A 226 -10.62 26.23 -4.61
CA PHE A 226 -11.97 26.71 -4.93
C PHE A 226 -12.27 26.49 -6.42
N HIS A 227 -13.56 26.40 -6.72
CA HIS A 227 -14.03 26.15 -8.06
C HIS A 227 -14.48 27.46 -8.70
N GLN A 228 -13.89 27.80 -9.86
CA GLN A 228 -14.31 28.94 -10.67
C GLN A 228 -14.50 28.49 -12.12
N SER A 229 -15.74 28.60 -12.63
CA SER A 229 -16.08 28.38 -14.04
C SER A 229 -15.65 27.02 -14.64
N GLY A 230 -15.74 25.93 -13.88
CA GLY A 230 -15.37 24.58 -14.37
C GLY A 230 -13.91 24.21 -14.16
N VAL A 231 -13.10 25.10 -13.55
CA VAL A 231 -11.67 24.90 -13.31
C VAL A 231 -11.40 24.87 -11.81
N HIS A 232 -10.56 23.92 -11.39
CA HIS A 232 -10.04 23.81 -10.03
C HIS A 232 -8.87 24.79 -9.85
N VAL A 233 -9.05 25.78 -8.97
CA VAL A 233 -8.06 26.84 -8.73
C VAL A 233 -7.64 26.80 -7.26
N HIS A 234 -6.36 27.01 -6.98
CA HIS A 234 -5.91 27.25 -5.60
C HIS A 234 -5.74 28.74 -5.35
N ASP A 235 -6.23 29.21 -4.21
CA ASP A 235 -6.05 30.60 -3.77
C ASP A 235 -4.63 30.81 -3.27
N LEU A 236 -3.71 31.06 -4.21
CA LEU A 236 -2.32 31.37 -3.93
C LEU A 236 -2.07 32.87 -3.69
N LEU A 237 -3.06 33.71 -4.04
CA LEU A 237 -2.93 35.17 -4.05
C LEU A 237 -2.76 35.74 -2.63
N ALA A 238 -3.33 35.07 -1.63
CA ALA A 238 -3.20 35.45 -0.23
C ALA A 238 -1.75 35.37 0.30
N PHE A 239 -0.85 34.62 -0.35
CA PHE A 239 0.47 34.31 0.19
C PHE A 239 1.62 35.14 -0.39
N GLN A 240 1.38 35.92 -1.45
CA GLN A 240 2.39 36.82 -2.06
C GLN A 240 3.78 36.19 -2.27
N LYS A 241 3.83 34.89 -2.55
CA LYS A 241 5.08 34.14 -2.82
C LYS A 241 5.15 33.76 -4.29
N ASP A 242 6.26 34.12 -4.93
CA ASP A 242 6.49 33.84 -6.36
C ASP A 242 6.81 32.35 -6.63
N SER A 243 7.12 31.58 -5.58
CA SER A 243 7.52 30.17 -5.73
C SER A 243 7.25 29.36 -4.46
N PHE A 244 6.95 28.07 -4.65
CA PHE A 244 6.74 27.10 -3.58
C PHE A 244 7.63 25.88 -3.82
N ASN A 245 8.30 25.43 -2.75
CA ASN A 245 9.12 24.23 -2.78
C ASN A 245 8.28 23.01 -2.36
N VAL A 246 7.92 22.19 -3.34
CA VAL A 246 7.12 20.96 -3.19
C VAL A 246 7.99 19.70 -3.04
N SER A 247 9.24 19.86 -2.56
CA SER A 247 10.05 18.74 -2.09
C SER A 247 9.24 17.94 -1.06
N HIS A 248 9.31 16.62 -1.14
CA HIS A 248 8.50 15.76 -0.29
C HIS A 248 9.14 14.39 -0.07
N LYS A 249 8.73 13.74 1.01
CA LYS A 249 9.08 12.37 1.36
C LYS A 249 7.79 11.60 1.62
N ILE A 250 7.56 10.55 0.86
CA ILE A 250 6.46 9.61 1.07
C ILE A 250 6.98 8.54 2.03
N THR A 251 6.48 8.54 3.26
CA THR A 251 6.81 7.49 4.23
C THR A 251 6.01 6.24 3.90
N ARG A 252 4.71 6.42 3.65
CA ARG A 252 3.78 5.34 3.33
C ARG A 252 2.72 5.80 2.35
N LEU A 253 2.42 4.98 1.35
CA LEU A 253 1.24 5.13 0.51
C LEU A 253 0.63 3.77 0.20
N SER A 254 -0.63 3.54 0.56
CA SER A 254 -1.32 2.27 0.29
C SER A 254 -2.77 2.46 -0.11
N PHE A 255 -3.28 1.51 -0.90
CA PHE A 255 -4.65 1.48 -1.40
C PHE A 255 -5.39 0.28 -0.79
N GLY A 256 -6.15 0.52 0.27
CA GLY A 256 -6.80 -0.51 1.09
C GLY A 256 -5.92 -1.04 2.22
N ASP A 257 -6.29 -2.22 2.72
CA ASP A 257 -5.70 -2.83 3.91
C ASP A 257 -4.37 -3.54 3.63
N TYR A 258 -3.53 -3.72 4.65
CA TYR A 258 -2.28 -4.47 4.50
C TYR A 258 -2.56 -5.97 4.33
N PHE A 259 -1.81 -6.64 3.45
CA PHE A 259 -1.78 -8.10 3.36
C PHE A 259 -0.32 -8.60 3.33
N PRO A 260 -0.03 -9.83 3.80
CA PRO A 260 1.31 -10.37 3.83
C PRO A 260 1.97 -10.42 2.44
N GLY A 261 3.20 -9.92 2.34
CA GLY A 261 3.98 -9.93 1.09
C GLY A 261 3.72 -8.75 0.16
N VAL A 262 2.83 -7.81 0.51
CA VAL A 262 2.64 -6.58 -0.26
C VAL A 262 3.89 -5.70 -0.18
N VAL A 263 4.29 -5.13 -1.32
CA VAL A 263 5.37 -4.14 -1.43
C VAL A 263 4.83 -2.93 -2.18
N ASN A 264 4.76 -1.77 -1.51
CA ASN A 264 4.31 -0.54 -2.16
C ASN A 264 5.52 0.20 -2.76
N PRO A 265 5.49 0.55 -4.07
CA PRO A 265 6.63 1.21 -4.74
C PRO A 265 7.03 2.57 -4.16
N LEU A 266 6.11 3.27 -3.49
CA LEU A 266 6.33 4.64 -3.00
C LEU A 266 6.66 4.73 -1.51
N ASP A 267 6.79 3.60 -0.81
CA ASP A 267 7.16 3.60 0.61
C ASP A 267 8.63 4.06 0.78
N ASN A 268 8.84 5.07 1.62
CA ASN A 268 10.12 5.72 1.91
C ASN A 268 10.81 6.42 0.72
N VAL A 269 10.06 6.84 -0.29
CA VAL A 269 10.60 7.60 -1.44
C VAL A 269 10.74 9.08 -1.08
N LYS A 270 11.85 9.71 -1.47
CA LYS A 270 12.09 11.16 -1.29
C LYS A 270 12.39 11.80 -2.64
N TRP A 271 11.75 12.94 -2.88
CA TRP A 271 12.06 13.80 -4.01
C TRP A 271 12.41 15.22 -3.53
N THR A 272 13.37 15.86 -4.21
CA THR A 272 13.82 17.21 -3.88
C THR A 272 13.81 18.07 -5.13
N GLN A 273 13.08 19.18 -5.02
CA GLN A 273 12.87 20.12 -6.11
C GLN A 273 14.14 20.89 -6.42
N GLN A 274 14.45 21.00 -7.72
CA GLN A 274 15.62 21.73 -8.22
C GLN A 274 15.26 23.09 -8.84
N THR A 275 14.04 23.25 -9.34
CA THR A 275 13.54 24.49 -9.96
C THR A 275 12.74 25.32 -8.96
N PRO A 276 12.53 26.63 -9.20
CA PRO A 276 11.80 27.47 -8.24
C PRO A 276 10.36 27.02 -8.00
N SER A 277 9.65 26.60 -9.05
CA SER A 277 8.25 26.16 -8.97
C SER A 277 7.97 25.06 -9.98
N GLY A 278 7.09 24.14 -9.63
CA GLY A 278 6.66 23.06 -10.51
C GLY A 278 5.65 22.13 -9.89
N MET A 279 5.16 21.22 -10.72
CA MET A 279 4.18 20.19 -10.38
C MET A 279 4.84 18.82 -10.48
N TYR A 280 4.85 18.07 -9.37
CA TYR A 280 5.30 16.68 -9.36
C TYR A 280 4.09 15.76 -9.53
N GLN A 281 4.13 14.84 -10.49
CA GLN A 281 3.01 13.99 -10.86
C GLN A 281 3.41 12.51 -10.74
N TYR A 282 2.63 11.78 -9.95
CA TYR A 282 2.64 10.33 -9.87
C TYR A 282 1.46 9.77 -10.66
N PHE A 283 1.72 8.88 -11.62
CA PHE A 283 0.69 8.13 -12.31
C PHE A 283 0.68 6.70 -11.76
N ILE A 284 -0.39 6.36 -11.07
CA ILE A 284 -0.57 5.14 -10.32
C ILE A 284 -1.55 4.23 -11.05
N LYS A 285 -1.14 2.99 -11.33
CA LYS A 285 -2.06 1.95 -11.80
C LYS A 285 -2.38 1.01 -10.65
N VAL A 286 -3.60 1.10 -10.13
CA VAL A 286 -4.11 0.33 -8.99
C VAL A 286 -4.67 -1.01 -9.48
N VAL A 287 -4.27 -2.12 -8.86
CA VAL A 287 -4.66 -3.48 -9.19
C VAL A 287 -5.39 -4.10 -8.00
N PRO A 288 -6.71 -4.31 -8.09
CA PRO A 288 -7.49 -4.98 -7.07
C PRO A 288 -6.89 -6.35 -6.71
N THR A 289 -6.74 -6.62 -5.43
CA THR A 289 -6.06 -7.82 -4.93
C THR A 289 -6.86 -8.43 -3.79
N VAL A 290 -7.15 -9.73 -3.88
CA VAL A 290 -7.79 -10.48 -2.80
C VAL A 290 -6.77 -11.47 -2.26
N TYR A 291 -6.53 -11.43 -0.96
CA TYR A 291 -5.66 -12.38 -0.26
C TYR A 291 -6.52 -13.27 0.63
N THR A 292 -6.39 -14.58 0.49
CA THR A 292 -7.08 -15.57 1.33
C THR A 292 -6.02 -16.35 2.10
N ASP A 293 -6.08 -16.29 3.42
CA ASP A 293 -5.17 -17.05 4.27
C ASP A 293 -5.55 -18.54 4.34
N VAL A 294 -4.73 -19.34 5.04
CA VAL A 294 -5.00 -20.76 5.28
C VAL A 294 -6.24 -21.03 6.14
N SER A 295 -6.73 -20.03 6.89
CA SER A 295 -7.92 -20.13 7.73
C SER A 295 -9.22 -19.85 6.98
N GLY A 296 -9.11 -19.33 5.75
CA GLY A 296 -10.23 -18.89 4.92
C GLY A 296 -10.64 -17.43 5.14
N HIS A 297 -9.89 -16.67 5.93
CA HIS A 297 -10.06 -15.23 6.07
C HIS A 297 -9.59 -14.52 4.80
N THR A 298 -10.47 -13.69 4.23
CA THR A 298 -10.25 -12.94 3.00
C THR A 298 -10.03 -11.46 3.29
N ILE A 299 -8.92 -10.92 2.78
CA ILE A 299 -8.56 -9.51 2.82
C ILE A 299 -8.73 -8.95 1.40
N GLN A 300 -9.54 -7.89 1.27
CA GLN A 300 -9.68 -7.14 0.03
C GLN A 300 -8.79 -5.91 0.09
N SER A 301 -7.82 -5.83 -0.81
CA SER A 301 -6.84 -4.75 -0.86
C SER A 301 -6.47 -4.45 -2.30
N ASN A 302 -5.46 -3.61 -2.51
CA ASN A 302 -4.95 -3.29 -3.83
C ASN A 302 -3.42 -3.23 -3.81
N GLN A 303 -2.84 -3.62 -4.92
CA GLN A 303 -1.45 -3.36 -5.25
C GLN A 303 -1.39 -2.21 -6.24
N PHE A 304 -0.23 -1.60 -6.44
CA PHE A 304 -0.10 -0.59 -7.49
C PHE A 304 1.30 -0.55 -8.10
N SER A 305 1.36 0.00 -9.30
CA SER A 305 2.60 0.42 -9.96
C SER A 305 2.56 1.94 -10.17
N VAL A 306 3.73 2.56 -10.28
CA VAL A 306 3.87 4.01 -10.35
C VAL A 306 4.80 4.42 -11.49
N THR A 307 4.47 5.50 -12.16
CA THR A 307 5.41 6.28 -12.98
C THR A 307 5.41 7.74 -12.53
N GLU A 308 6.54 8.41 -12.71
CA GLU A 308 6.80 9.73 -12.15
C GLU A 308 7.11 10.73 -13.25
N HIS A 309 6.58 11.94 -13.13
CA HIS A 309 6.83 13.02 -14.08
C HIS A 309 6.84 14.36 -13.36
N PHE A 310 7.86 15.18 -13.62
CA PHE A 310 7.93 16.53 -13.10
C PHE A 310 7.72 17.54 -14.22
N ARG A 311 6.79 18.49 -13.99
CA ARG A 311 6.52 19.61 -14.90
C ARG A 311 6.98 20.91 -14.26
N ASN A 312 7.92 21.59 -14.90
CA ASN A 312 8.34 22.92 -14.47
C ASN A 312 7.24 23.94 -14.75
N ALA A 313 7.08 24.90 -13.84
CA ALA A 313 6.27 26.09 -14.10
C ALA A 313 7.08 27.03 -15.01
N GLU A 314 6.89 26.94 -16.34
CA GLU A 314 7.48 27.92 -17.27
C GLU A 314 6.79 29.28 -17.12
N ILE A 315 7.60 30.34 -17.08
CA ILE A 315 7.15 31.74 -16.99
C ILE A 315 6.33 32.06 -18.26
N GLY A 316 5.00 32.09 -18.12
CA GLY A 316 4.07 32.46 -19.21
C GLY A 316 2.85 31.57 -19.36
N HIS A 317 2.87 30.34 -18.81
CA HIS A 317 1.68 29.48 -18.77
C HIS A 317 0.99 29.57 -17.41
N LEU A 318 -0.14 30.32 -17.36
CA LEU A 318 -1.02 30.50 -16.20
C LEU A 318 -1.64 29.22 -15.60
N GLN A 319 -1.22 28.01 -16.02
CA GLN A 319 -1.92 26.75 -15.74
C GLN A 319 -1.14 25.72 -14.90
N SER A 320 0.13 25.95 -14.54
CA SER A 320 0.86 24.99 -13.69
C SER A 320 0.74 25.35 -12.21
N LEU A 321 -0.21 24.72 -11.53
CA LEU A 321 -0.36 24.81 -10.09
C LEU A 321 0.78 24.04 -9.40
N PRO A 322 1.59 24.67 -8.53
CA PRO A 322 2.62 23.97 -7.80
C PRO A 322 1.98 22.98 -6.82
N GLY A 323 2.48 21.75 -6.79
CA GLY A 323 1.96 20.71 -5.91
C GLY A 323 2.46 19.32 -6.27
N VAL A 324 2.02 18.35 -5.48
CA VAL A 324 2.28 16.93 -5.70
C VAL A 324 0.95 16.23 -5.99
N PHE A 325 0.82 15.71 -7.20
CA PHE A 325 -0.41 15.13 -7.74
C PHE A 325 -0.26 13.63 -7.92
N PHE A 326 -1.27 12.88 -7.50
CA PHE A 326 -1.37 11.44 -7.63
C PHE A 326 -2.56 11.11 -8.50
N PHE A 327 -2.32 10.88 -9.78
CA PHE A 327 -3.33 10.39 -10.72
C PHE A 327 -3.40 8.88 -10.62
N TYR A 328 -4.55 8.31 -10.29
CA TYR A 328 -4.70 6.88 -10.15
C TYR A 328 -5.78 6.34 -11.09
N ASP A 329 -5.51 5.17 -11.66
CA ASP A 329 -6.43 4.47 -12.55
C ASP A 329 -6.49 2.98 -12.18
N LEU A 330 -7.67 2.39 -12.27
CA LEU A 330 -7.92 1.02 -11.86
C LEU A 330 -7.65 0.05 -13.01
N SER A 331 -7.04 -1.08 -12.68
CA SER A 331 -6.88 -2.20 -13.61
C SER A 331 -8.20 -2.96 -13.73
N PRO A 332 -8.59 -3.37 -14.95
CA PRO A 332 -9.73 -4.29 -15.14
C PRO A 332 -9.42 -5.72 -14.67
N ILE A 333 -8.18 -6.00 -14.28
CA ILE A 333 -7.71 -7.31 -13.81
C ILE A 333 -7.55 -7.26 -12.29
N LYS A 334 -8.05 -8.29 -11.63
CA LYS A 334 -7.93 -8.57 -10.20
C LYS A 334 -7.00 -9.76 -9.97
N VAL A 335 -6.12 -9.63 -8.98
CA VAL A 335 -5.21 -10.70 -8.56
C VAL A 335 -5.80 -11.38 -7.32
N THR A 336 -5.87 -12.70 -7.30
CA THR A 336 -6.28 -13.47 -6.11
C THR A 336 -5.11 -14.33 -5.66
N TYR A 337 -4.64 -14.09 -4.44
CA TYR A 337 -3.69 -14.92 -3.72
C TYR A 337 -4.45 -15.84 -2.76
N LYS A 338 -4.18 -17.14 -2.83
CA LYS A 338 -4.78 -18.13 -1.93
C LYS A 338 -3.68 -18.96 -1.29
N GLU A 339 -3.60 -18.94 0.02
CA GLU A 339 -2.69 -19.82 0.76
C GLU A 339 -3.36 -21.15 1.05
N GLU A 340 -2.75 -22.23 0.59
CA GLU A 340 -3.22 -23.59 0.87
C GLU A 340 -2.08 -24.47 1.38
N HIS A 341 -2.43 -25.42 2.25
CA HIS A 341 -1.54 -26.52 2.60
C HIS A 341 -1.73 -27.69 1.65
N THR A 342 -0.64 -28.35 1.32
CA THR A 342 -0.72 -29.63 0.60
C THR A 342 -1.52 -30.65 1.42
N SER A 343 -2.39 -31.41 0.74
CA SER A 343 -3.19 -32.43 1.42
C SER A 343 -2.30 -33.54 1.99
N PHE A 344 -2.72 -34.13 3.13
CA PHE A 344 -2.00 -35.24 3.74
C PHE A 344 -1.81 -36.44 2.79
N LEU A 345 -2.81 -36.71 1.94
CA LEU A 345 -2.72 -37.78 0.94
C LEU A 345 -1.65 -37.50 -0.10
N HIS A 346 -1.52 -36.25 -0.55
CA HIS A 346 -0.47 -35.85 -1.48
C HIS A 346 0.92 -36.03 -0.88
N PHE A 347 1.11 -35.64 0.38
CA PHE A 347 2.35 -35.89 1.12
C PHE A 347 2.66 -37.39 1.22
N LEU A 348 1.68 -38.20 1.62
CA LEU A 348 1.86 -39.66 1.76
C LEU A 348 2.24 -40.31 0.42
N THR A 349 1.59 -39.92 -0.67
CA THR A 349 1.93 -40.43 -2.01
C THR A 349 3.35 -40.05 -2.42
N ASN A 350 3.80 -38.83 -2.12
CA ASN A 350 5.17 -38.39 -2.39
C ASN A 350 6.20 -39.16 -1.57
N VAL A 351 5.95 -39.42 -0.29
CA VAL A 351 6.84 -40.23 0.57
C VAL A 351 6.97 -41.65 0.02
N CYS A 352 5.86 -42.29 -0.36
CA CYS A 352 5.87 -43.60 -1.00
C CYS A 352 6.65 -43.61 -2.31
N ALA A 353 6.50 -42.56 -3.13
CA ALA A 353 7.22 -42.39 -4.39
C ALA A 353 8.73 -42.20 -4.16
N ILE A 354 9.14 -41.46 -3.13
CA ILE A 354 10.56 -41.28 -2.77
C ILE A 354 11.18 -42.62 -2.36
N ILE A 355 10.53 -43.36 -1.46
CA ILE A 355 11.04 -44.65 -0.97
C ILE A 355 11.15 -45.65 -2.13
N GLY A 356 10.08 -45.81 -2.91
CA GLY A 356 10.05 -46.73 -4.05
C GLY A 356 11.01 -46.32 -5.17
N GLY A 357 11.06 -45.03 -5.51
CA GLY A 357 11.91 -44.47 -6.55
C GLY A 357 13.39 -44.62 -6.24
N VAL A 358 13.82 -44.24 -5.03
CA VAL A 358 15.24 -44.39 -4.65
C VAL A 358 15.62 -45.87 -4.53
N PHE A 359 14.75 -46.73 -3.99
CA PHE A 359 15.02 -48.17 -3.91
C PHE A 359 15.21 -48.82 -5.28
N THR A 360 14.33 -48.52 -6.24
CA THR A 360 14.42 -49.06 -7.62
C THR A 360 15.67 -48.58 -8.35
N VAL A 361 15.99 -47.29 -8.27
CA VAL A 361 17.21 -46.73 -8.88
C VAL A 361 18.48 -47.33 -8.26
N SER A 362 18.50 -47.49 -6.93
CA SER A 362 19.63 -48.10 -6.22
C SER A 362 19.84 -49.56 -6.63
N GLY A 363 18.75 -50.33 -6.80
CA GLY A 363 18.83 -51.71 -7.27
C GLY A 363 19.36 -51.84 -8.70
N ILE A 364 18.98 -50.92 -9.59
CA ILE A 364 19.51 -50.87 -10.96
C ILE A 364 21.01 -50.55 -10.95
N LEU A 365 21.43 -49.58 -10.13
CA LEU A 365 22.84 -49.21 -9.97
C LEU A 365 23.68 -50.35 -9.40
N ASP A 366 23.20 -51.02 -8.34
CA ASP A 366 23.90 -52.16 -7.74
C ASP A 366 24.04 -53.32 -8.73
N SER A 367 22.96 -53.65 -9.46
CA SER A 367 23.00 -54.68 -10.51
C SER A 367 24.02 -54.35 -11.61
N PHE A 368 24.04 -53.10 -12.08
CA PHE A 368 24.99 -52.64 -13.09
C PHE A 368 26.45 -52.73 -12.59
N ILE A 369 26.71 -52.30 -11.35
CA ILE A 369 28.05 -52.37 -10.74
C ILE A 369 28.47 -53.82 -10.52
N TYR A 370 27.59 -54.68 -10.01
CA TYR A 370 27.85 -56.09 -9.76
C TYR A 370 28.19 -56.85 -11.05
N HIS A 371 27.37 -56.70 -12.09
CA HIS A 371 27.64 -57.32 -13.39
C HIS A 371 28.89 -56.73 -14.06
N GLY A 372 29.12 -55.42 -13.94
CA GLY A 372 30.33 -54.75 -14.42
C GLY A 372 31.61 -55.30 -13.77
N GLN A 373 31.64 -55.37 -12.43
CA GLN A 373 32.77 -55.93 -11.68
C GLN A 373 33.04 -57.39 -12.06
N ARG A 374 31.99 -58.21 -12.18
CA ARG A 374 32.11 -59.62 -12.57
C ARG A 374 32.61 -59.78 -14.01
N ALA A 375 32.15 -58.95 -14.94
CA ALA A 375 32.62 -58.94 -16.32
C ALA A 375 34.09 -58.51 -16.44
N ILE A 376 34.51 -57.48 -15.69
CA ILE A 376 35.90 -57.02 -15.63
C ILE A 376 36.80 -58.11 -15.03
N LYS A 377 36.41 -58.69 -13.89
CA LYS A 377 37.16 -59.78 -13.25
C LYS A 377 37.33 -60.98 -14.18
N LYS A 378 36.28 -61.38 -14.89
CA LYS A 378 36.33 -62.45 -15.89
C LYS A 378 37.27 -62.11 -17.07
N LYS A 379 37.26 -60.87 -17.55
CA LYS A 379 38.19 -60.42 -18.61
C LYS A 379 39.66 -60.40 -18.13
N MET A 380 39.87 -60.05 -16.86
CA MET A 380 41.20 -60.03 -16.23
C MET A 380 41.76 -61.46 -16.05
N GLU A 381 40.93 -62.40 -15.60
CA GLU A 381 41.28 -63.84 -15.51
C GLU A 381 41.58 -64.48 -16.87
N LEU A 382 40.97 -63.98 -17.95
CA LEU A 382 41.22 -64.43 -19.33
C LEU A 382 42.42 -63.75 -20.01
N GLY A 383 43.17 -62.88 -19.30
CA GLY A 383 44.36 -62.20 -19.83
C GLY A 383 44.08 -61.20 -20.96
N LYS A 384 42.83 -60.76 -21.15
CA LYS A 384 42.41 -59.84 -22.21
C LYS A 384 42.49 -58.35 -21.83
N PHE A 385 43.13 -58.04 -20.70
CA PHE A 385 43.54 -56.69 -20.32
C PHE A 385 45.05 -56.56 -20.57
N SER A 386 45.42 -56.55 -21.85
CA SER A 386 46.70 -56.05 -22.37
C SER A 386 46.40 -55.13 -23.54
#